data_AF-A0A948VAX5-F1
#
_entry.id   AF-A0A948VAX5-F1
#
_cell.length_a   1.000
_cell.length_b   1.000
_cell.length_c   1.000
_cell.angle_alpha   90.00
_cell.angle_beta   90.00
_cell.angle_gamma   90.00
#
_symmetry.space_group_name_H-M   'P 1'
#
loop_
_entity.id
_entity.type
_entity.pdbx_description
1 polymer ?
#
loop_
_entity_poly.entity_id
_entity_poly.type
_entity_poly.pdbx_seq_one_letter_code
_entity_poly.pdbx_strand_id
1 'polypeptide(L)'
;MNFKMFSDNVLLPSLLLPALALTATAEPVNMLSLQEGAFPVIEPAHYGSWYAYNMLDDSPQSGWACVSGAVGGNVFVFELVAPATLERFEFDNANVDAEGAGAKDILVEVSDTSATAGFTRVMEASLADLTDGQVYPATAPAPGRWVRLTIVNNQGNREWTELFGFRGFGEKPAMALPDNISGTYASDYSDFHVLQQGTALSGCYEWDEGLLDGVIDGRVMKITWRESGGPDDSGPAVMVFAPDGKSFRGYFWNVGYGNGSPNGTWGGKLTSRTVGGCPHWSGSVGGELKKQLVADKRARIFGILFDTGSAVIRTESRPVLDQVLGLLREESGWALTIEGHTDAVGPDEANLTLSRKRAESVKAYLVKAGIEEGRLEAAGYGESGPIADNDTELGRAQNRRVELVRE
;
A
#
# COMPACT_ATOMS: atom_id res chain seq x y z
N MET A 1 70.71 3.81 -50.38
CA MET A 1 69.74 3.03 -51.17
C MET A 1 68.38 3.20 -50.51
N ASN A 2 67.45 3.86 -51.22
CA ASN A 2 66.09 4.14 -50.75
C ASN A 2 65.26 2.85 -50.72
N PHE A 3 64.58 2.57 -49.61
CA PHE A 3 63.39 1.73 -49.60
C PHE A 3 62.26 2.43 -48.83
N LYS A 4 61.20 2.70 -49.58
CA LYS A 4 59.92 3.31 -49.18
C LYS A 4 59.08 2.19 -48.55
N MET A 5 58.69 2.31 -47.28
CA MET A 5 57.67 1.44 -46.67
C MET A 5 56.33 2.18 -46.70
N PHE A 6 55.33 1.53 -47.30
CA PHE A 6 53.94 1.97 -47.37
C PHE A 6 53.27 1.84 -45.99
N SER A 7 52.47 2.84 -45.62
CA SER A 7 51.56 2.81 -44.49
C SER A 7 50.20 2.24 -44.91
N ASP A 8 49.84 1.08 -44.40
CA ASP A 8 48.45 0.58 -44.48
C ASP A 8 47.80 0.75 -43.11
N ASN A 9 47.00 1.82 -42.99
CA ASN A 9 46.05 2.05 -41.91
C ASN A 9 44.79 1.21 -42.20
N VAL A 10 44.63 0.07 -41.53
CA VAL A 10 43.37 -0.66 -41.51
C VAL A 10 42.56 -0.19 -40.29
N LEU A 11 41.56 0.65 -40.54
CA LEU A 11 40.50 0.99 -39.58
C LEU A 11 39.62 -0.25 -39.37
N LEU A 12 39.70 -0.87 -38.19
CA LEU A 12 38.71 -1.85 -37.73
C LEU A 12 37.41 -1.10 -37.36
N PRO A 13 36.25 -1.47 -37.92
CA PRO A 13 34.99 -0.88 -37.50
C PRO A 13 34.64 -1.39 -36.10
N SER A 14 34.53 -0.45 -35.15
CA SER A 14 34.04 -0.71 -33.81
C SER A 14 32.57 -1.15 -33.89
N LEU A 15 32.32 -2.45 -33.74
CA LEU A 15 30.99 -3.01 -33.59
C LEU A 15 30.45 -2.59 -32.22
N LEU A 16 29.66 -1.51 -32.20
CA LEU A 16 28.77 -1.17 -31.10
C LEU A 16 27.73 -2.29 -31.00
N LEU A 17 27.96 -3.24 -30.09
CA LEU A 17 26.91 -4.12 -29.58
C LEU A 17 25.85 -3.23 -28.91
N PRO A 18 24.57 -3.30 -29.31
CA PRO A 18 23.52 -2.64 -28.55
C PRO A 18 23.50 -3.30 -27.16
N ALA A 19 23.68 -2.50 -26.12
CA ALA A 19 23.40 -2.94 -24.77
C ALA A 19 21.94 -3.38 -24.74
N LEU A 20 21.69 -4.69 -24.62
CA LEU A 20 20.39 -5.18 -24.22
C LEU A 20 20.10 -4.54 -22.87
N ALA A 21 19.21 -3.56 -22.85
CA ALA A 21 18.56 -3.16 -21.62
C ALA A 21 17.81 -4.39 -21.12
N LEU A 22 18.35 -5.08 -20.11
CA LEU A 22 17.53 -5.94 -19.27
C LEU A 22 16.49 -5.02 -18.64
N THR A 23 15.31 -4.96 -19.24
CA THR A 23 14.12 -4.51 -18.51
C THR A 23 13.91 -5.56 -17.42
N ALA A 24 14.32 -5.24 -16.19
CA ALA A 24 13.88 -5.99 -15.04
C ALA A 24 12.35 -6.01 -15.10
N THR A 25 11.76 -7.17 -15.34
CA THR A 25 10.32 -7.35 -15.20
C THR A 25 10.01 -7.04 -13.74
N ALA A 26 9.17 -6.02 -13.50
CA ALA A 26 8.77 -5.68 -12.14
C ALA A 26 8.21 -6.93 -11.46
N GLU A 27 8.53 -7.13 -10.18
CA GLU A 27 7.99 -8.27 -9.44
C GLU A 27 6.45 -8.22 -9.43
N PRO A 28 5.77 -9.36 -9.63
CA PRO A 28 4.31 -9.43 -9.54
C PRO A 28 3.81 -8.92 -8.19
N VAL A 29 2.76 -8.10 -8.21
CA VAL A 29 2.16 -7.51 -7.01
C VAL A 29 1.02 -8.38 -6.53
N ASN A 30 0.84 -8.55 -5.21
CA ASN A 30 -0.37 -9.16 -4.66
C ASN A 30 -1.59 -8.25 -4.89
N MET A 31 -2.28 -8.45 -6.01
CA MET A 31 -3.44 -7.67 -6.41
C MET A 31 -4.67 -7.92 -5.52
N LEU A 32 -4.67 -9.01 -4.74
CA LEU A 32 -5.71 -9.33 -3.77
C LEU A 32 -5.47 -8.69 -2.39
N SER A 33 -4.36 -7.98 -2.19
CA SER A 33 -4.09 -7.28 -0.93
C SER A 33 -5.10 -6.15 -0.68
N LEU A 34 -5.51 -5.97 0.57
CA LEU A 34 -6.22 -4.76 1.01
C LEU A 34 -5.41 -3.50 0.67
N GLN A 35 -4.07 -3.56 0.71
CA GLN A 35 -3.18 -2.45 0.33
C GLN A 35 -3.28 -2.07 -1.14
N GLU A 36 -3.68 -3.01 -2.00
CA GLU A 36 -3.90 -2.76 -3.42
C GLU A 36 -5.37 -2.50 -3.74
N GLY A 37 -6.21 -2.40 -2.69
CA GLY A 37 -7.59 -2.00 -2.79
C GLY A 37 -8.55 -3.12 -3.19
N ALA A 38 -8.18 -4.38 -2.95
CA ALA A 38 -9.10 -5.50 -3.08
C ALA A 38 -10.10 -5.54 -1.93
N PHE A 39 -11.34 -5.96 -2.20
CA PHE A 39 -12.39 -6.10 -1.17
C PHE A 39 -13.26 -7.33 -1.41
N PRO A 40 -13.74 -8.02 -0.36
CA PRO A 40 -14.83 -8.97 -0.51
C PRO A 40 -16.12 -8.23 -0.93
N VAL A 41 -16.81 -8.79 -1.93
CA VAL A 41 -18.13 -8.32 -2.41
C VAL A 41 -19.21 -9.39 -2.31
N ILE A 42 -18.80 -10.66 -2.22
CA ILE A 42 -19.66 -11.79 -1.84
C ILE A 42 -18.84 -12.64 -0.87
N GLU A 43 -19.42 -12.97 0.28
CA GLU A 43 -18.76 -13.77 1.31
C GLU A 43 -19.74 -14.77 1.92
N PRO A 44 -19.25 -15.96 2.32
CA PRO A 44 -20.04 -16.91 3.09
C PRO A 44 -20.17 -16.43 4.55
N ALA A 45 -21.06 -17.07 5.30
CA ALA A 45 -21.17 -16.85 6.73
C ALA A 45 -19.87 -17.26 7.44
N HIS A 46 -19.50 -16.52 8.49
CA HIS A 46 -18.24 -16.70 9.22
C HIS A 46 -18.45 -16.81 10.74
N TYR A 47 -17.46 -17.37 11.42
CA TYR A 47 -17.40 -17.44 12.87
C TYR A 47 -16.80 -16.19 13.49
N GLY A 48 -17.49 -15.57 14.45
CA GLY A 48 -16.97 -14.44 15.23
C GLY A 48 -16.40 -13.31 14.36
N SER A 49 -15.12 -12.99 14.56
CA SER A 49 -14.38 -11.96 13.82
C SER A 49 -13.55 -12.51 12.63
N TRP A 50 -13.82 -13.72 12.16
CA TRP A 50 -13.07 -14.37 11.08
C TRP A 50 -13.63 -14.00 9.70
N TYR A 51 -13.62 -12.71 9.39
CA TYR A 51 -14.18 -12.18 8.16
C TYR A 51 -13.35 -12.54 6.92
N ALA A 52 -13.98 -12.51 5.74
CA ALA A 52 -13.29 -12.84 4.49
C ALA A 52 -12.14 -11.88 4.15
N TYR A 53 -12.22 -10.62 4.60
CA TYR A 53 -11.17 -9.63 4.37
C TYR A 53 -9.87 -9.93 5.13
N ASN A 54 -9.92 -10.76 6.19
CA ASN A 54 -8.71 -11.16 6.91
C ASN A 54 -7.75 -11.94 5.99
N MET A 55 -8.28 -12.69 5.01
CA MET A 55 -7.44 -13.40 4.04
C MET A 55 -6.66 -12.47 3.09
N LEU A 56 -6.99 -11.18 3.08
CA LEU A 56 -6.46 -10.17 2.17
C LEU A 56 -5.53 -9.16 2.85
N ASP A 57 -5.35 -9.22 4.17
CA ASP A 57 -4.60 -8.22 4.94
C ASP A 57 -3.07 -8.45 4.94
N ASP A 58 -2.63 -9.49 4.22
CA ASP A 58 -1.24 -9.99 4.12
C ASP A 58 -0.66 -10.52 5.43
N SER A 59 -1.43 -10.60 6.51
CA SER A 59 -1.01 -11.24 7.77
C SER A 59 -1.11 -12.76 7.67
N PRO A 60 -0.15 -13.51 8.22
CA PRO A 60 -0.30 -14.96 8.40
C PRO A 60 -1.16 -15.30 9.62
N GLN A 61 -1.49 -14.32 10.48
CA GLN A 61 -2.12 -14.54 11.79
C GLN A 61 -3.63 -14.35 11.80
N SER A 62 -4.20 -13.76 10.76
CA SER A 62 -5.63 -13.55 10.61
C SER A 62 -6.15 -14.43 9.46
N GLY A 63 -7.40 -14.84 9.57
CA GLY A 63 -8.01 -15.71 8.58
C GLY A 63 -9.53 -15.65 8.59
N TRP A 64 -10.10 -16.47 7.71
CA TRP A 64 -11.52 -16.74 7.64
C TRP A 64 -11.83 -18.14 8.18
N ALA A 65 -12.94 -18.26 8.91
CA ALA A 65 -13.48 -19.52 9.40
C ALA A 65 -14.98 -19.57 9.13
N CYS A 66 -15.47 -20.73 8.66
CA CYS A 66 -16.89 -20.93 8.43
C CYS A 66 -17.71 -20.91 9.73
N VAL A 67 -19.03 -20.75 9.63
CA VAL A 67 -19.93 -21.13 10.73
C VAL A 67 -19.93 -22.65 10.94
N SER A 68 -20.13 -23.11 12.17
CA SER A 68 -20.09 -24.53 12.50
C SER A 68 -20.99 -25.37 11.59
N GLY A 69 -20.43 -26.42 11.00
CA GLY A 69 -21.09 -27.37 10.11
C GLY A 69 -21.12 -26.95 8.63
N ALA A 70 -20.74 -25.72 8.28
CA ALA A 70 -20.66 -25.23 6.91
C ALA A 70 -19.30 -25.53 6.26
N VAL A 71 -18.85 -26.78 6.31
CA VAL A 71 -17.46 -27.19 6.01
C VAL A 71 -17.07 -27.30 4.53
N GLY A 72 -17.93 -26.86 3.61
CA GLY A 72 -17.65 -27.00 2.19
C GLY A 72 -18.61 -26.20 1.31
N GLY A 73 -18.19 -25.96 0.08
CA GLY A 73 -18.94 -25.13 -0.87
C GLY A 73 -18.98 -23.64 -0.48
N ASN A 74 -17.98 -23.17 0.28
CA ASN A 74 -17.87 -21.78 0.69
C ASN A 74 -17.33 -20.94 -0.47
N VAL A 75 -18.12 -19.95 -0.89
CA VAL A 75 -17.83 -19.13 -2.08
C VAL A 75 -17.59 -17.68 -1.69
N PHE A 76 -16.44 -17.17 -2.10
CA PHE A 76 -16.03 -15.78 -1.95
C PHE A 76 -15.93 -15.15 -3.33
N VAL A 77 -16.29 -13.87 -3.44
CA VAL A 77 -15.93 -13.04 -4.59
C VAL A 77 -15.26 -11.78 -4.10
N PHE A 78 -14.05 -11.56 -4.57
CA PHE A 78 -13.26 -10.37 -4.30
C PHE A 78 -13.24 -9.46 -5.53
N GLU A 79 -13.40 -8.17 -5.32
CA GLU A 79 -13.27 -7.15 -6.35
C GLU A 79 -11.86 -6.54 -6.30
N LEU A 80 -11.15 -6.58 -7.43
CA LEU A 80 -9.89 -5.88 -7.63
C LEU A 80 -10.13 -4.39 -7.92
N VAL A 81 -9.16 -3.55 -7.58
CA VAL A 81 -9.23 -2.10 -7.87
C VAL A 81 -9.36 -1.81 -9.36
N ALA A 82 -8.79 -2.65 -10.21
CA ALA A 82 -8.93 -2.59 -11.66
C ALA A 82 -8.84 -4.02 -12.24
N PRO A 83 -9.37 -4.26 -13.45
CA PRO A 83 -9.15 -5.53 -14.13
C PRO A 83 -7.65 -5.84 -14.26
N ALA A 84 -7.26 -7.05 -13.87
CA ALA A 84 -5.88 -7.53 -13.96
C ALA A 84 -5.85 -9.01 -14.34
N THR A 85 -4.71 -9.45 -14.90
CA THR A 85 -4.46 -10.88 -15.12
C THR A 85 -3.59 -11.39 -13.96
N LEU A 86 -4.08 -12.40 -13.25
CA LEU A 86 -3.33 -13.04 -12.17
C LEU A 86 -2.63 -14.29 -12.71
N GLU A 87 -1.32 -14.37 -12.49
CA GLU A 87 -0.44 -15.39 -13.03
C GLU A 87 -0.17 -16.53 -12.05
N ARG A 88 -0.29 -16.24 -10.75
CA ARG A 88 -0.19 -17.24 -9.68
C ARG A 88 -1.05 -16.85 -8.49
N PHE A 89 -1.41 -17.85 -7.71
CA PHE A 89 -2.09 -17.71 -6.45
C PHE A 89 -1.27 -18.35 -5.35
N GLU A 90 -1.47 -17.87 -4.13
CA GLU A 90 -0.81 -18.38 -2.95
C GLU A 90 -1.79 -18.48 -1.80
N PHE A 91 -1.68 -19.56 -1.04
CA PHE A 91 -2.56 -19.89 0.07
C PHE A 91 -1.75 -20.16 1.33
N ASP A 92 -2.28 -19.73 2.46
CA ASP A 92 -1.71 -20.01 3.78
C ASP A 92 -2.80 -20.63 4.67
N ASN A 93 -2.47 -21.78 5.26
CA ASN A 93 -3.27 -22.44 6.28
C ASN A 93 -2.40 -22.97 7.44
N ALA A 94 -1.20 -22.41 7.64
CA ALA A 94 -0.27 -22.83 8.70
C ALA A 94 -0.78 -22.52 10.12
N ASN A 95 -1.61 -21.49 10.25
CA ASN A 95 -2.15 -21.02 11.54
C ASN A 95 -3.56 -21.55 11.85
N VAL A 96 -4.05 -22.52 11.08
CA VAL A 96 -5.32 -23.22 11.37
C VAL A 96 -5.28 -23.79 12.79
N ASP A 97 -6.31 -23.48 13.57
CA ASP A 97 -6.33 -23.79 15.00
C ASP A 97 -7.14 -25.05 15.35
N ALA A 98 -7.95 -25.54 14.41
CA ALA A 98 -8.71 -26.79 14.54
C ALA A 98 -8.16 -27.92 13.65
N GLU A 99 -7.98 -29.11 14.24
CA GLU A 99 -7.46 -30.29 13.53
C GLU A 99 -8.31 -30.60 12.28
N GLY A 100 -7.66 -30.67 11.12
CA GLY A 100 -8.29 -30.99 9.85
C GLY A 100 -9.21 -29.89 9.29
N ALA A 101 -9.23 -28.69 9.89
CA ALA A 101 -10.09 -27.59 9.46
C ALA A 101 -9.51 -26.81 8.28
N GLY A 102 -8.22 -26.97 7.93
CA GLY A 102 -7.63 -26.27 6.80
C GLY A 102 -8.40 -26.52 5.51
N ALA A 103 -8.60 -25.47 4.70
CA ALA A 103 -9.12 -25.60 3.35
C ALA A 103 -8.25 -26.59 2.56
N LYS A 104 -8.88 -27.44 1.75
CA LYS A 104 -8.20 -28.47 0.96
C LYS A 104 -8.42 -28.27 -0.53
N ASP A 105 -9.53 -28.74 -1.08
CA ASP A 105 -9.79 -28.61 -2.51
C ASP A 105 -10.36 -27.22 -2.78
N ILE A 106 -9.70 -26.47 -3.66
CA ILE A 106 -10.04 -25.08 -3.97
C ILE A 106 -10.12 -24.85 -5.47
N LEU A 107 -10.99 -23.92 -5.86
CA LEU A 107 -11.20 -23.48 -7.23
C LEU A 107 -11.14 -21.95 -7.28
N VAL A 108 -10.34 -21.42 -8.19
CA VAL A 108 -10.29 -19.99 -8.48
C VAL A 108 -10.76 -19.71 -9.91
N GLU A 109 -11.64 -18.73 -10.01
CA GLU A 109 -12.23 -18.26 -11.26
C GLU A 109 -12.18 -16.74 -11.31
N VAL A 110 -12.20 -16.16 -12.51
CA VAL A 110 -12.21 -14.70 -12.70
C VAL A 110 -13.32 -14.27 -13.64
N SER A 111 -13.84 -13.06 -13.44
CA SER A 111 -14.82 -12.41 -14.32
C SER A 111 -14.42 -10.97 -14.57
N ASP A 112 -14.57 -10.50 -15.82
CA ASP A 112 -14.47 -9.09 -16.21
C ASP A 112 -15.85 -8.45 -16.45
N THR A 113 -16.94 -9.22 -16.25
CA THR A 113 -18.31 -8.78 -16.57
C THR A 113 -19.11 -8.35 -15.34
N SER A 114 -19.14 -9.15 -14.28
CA SER A 114 -19.81 -8.82 -13.02
C SER A 114 -19.32 -9.67 -11.85
N ALA A 115 -19.69 -9.28 -10.63
CA ALA A 115 -19.41 -10.05 -9.42
C ALA A 115 -20.19 -11.39 -9.33
N THR A 116 -21.19 -11.62 -10.19
CA THR A 116 -22.13 -12.76 -10.06
C THR A 116 -22.18 -13.66 -11.29
N ALA A 117 -21.59 -13.27 -12.42
CA ALA A 117 -21.65 -14.00 -13.68
C ALA A 117 -20.35 -13.86 -14.49
N GLY A 118 -20.23 -14.62 -15.58
CA GLY A 118 -19.11 -14.53 -16.53
C GLY A 118 -17.78 -15.07 -16.01
N PHE A 119 -17.82 -15.93 -14.98
CA PHE A 119 -16.62 -16.53 -14.41
C PHE A 119 -16.00 -17.57 -15.34
N THR A 120 -14.68 -17.47 -15.51
CA THR A 120 -13.83 -18.44 -16.19
C THR A 120 -12.85 -19.04 -15.20
N ARG A 121 -12.67 -20.37 -15.24
CA ARG A 121 -11.72 -21.10 -14.39
C ARG A 121 -10.28 -20.75 -14.77
N VAL A 122 -9.49 -20.37 -13.76
CA VAL A 122 -8.08 -20.00 -13.93
C VAL A 122 -7.13 -20.91 -13.15
N MET A 123 -7.59 -21.52 -12.05
CA MET A 123 -6.78 -22.45 -11.24
C MET A 123 -7.66 -23.37 -10.40
N GLU A 124 -7.20 -24.60 -10.17
CA GLU A 124 -7.71 -25.52 -9.16
C GLU A 124 -6.53 -26.21 -8.46
N ALA A 125 -6.65 -26.48 -7.16
CA ALA A 125 -5.60 -27.11 -6.38
C ALA A 125 -6.16 -27.89 -5.19
N SER A 126 -5.35 -28.80 -4.66
CA SER A 126 -5.56 -29.43 -3.36
C SER A 126 -4.45 -28.95 -2.43
N LEU A 127 -4.80 -28.14 -1.44
CA LEU A 127 -3.86 -27.60 -0.47
C LEU A 127 -3.39 -28.71 0.49
N ALA A 128 -2.10 -28.67 0.85
CA ALA A 128 -1.58 -29.40 2.00
C ALA A 128 -2.13 -28.76 3.29
N ASP A 129 -2.26 -29.55 4.35
CA ASP A 129 -2.66 -29.04 5.66
C ASP A 129 -1.48 -28.36 6.36
N LEU A 130 -1.78 -27.39 7.24
CA LEU A 130 -0.80 -26.71 8.11
C LEU A 130 0.47 -26.24 7.36
N THR A 131 0.31 -25.67 6.17
CA THR A 131 1.41 -25.28 5.29
C THR A 131 1.28 -23.82 4.86
N ASP A 132 2.35 -23.07 5.10
CA ASP A 132 2.49 -21.66 4.72
C ASP A 132 2.94 -21.52 3.26
N GLY A 133 2.51 -20.44 2.60
CA GLY A 133 3.04 -19.99 1.32
C GLY A 133 2.88 -20.99 0.17
N GLN A 134 1.76 -21.72 0.10
CA GLN A 134 1.53 -22.70 -0.96
C GLN A 134 1.24 -22.00 -2.29
N VAL A 135 2.21 -22.01 -3.22
CA VAL A 135 2.12 -21.30 -4.51
C VAL A 135 1.64 -22.22 -5.63
N TYR A 136 0.64 -21.75 -6.39
CA TYR A 136 0.11 -22.44 -7.56
C TYR A 136 0.05 -21.49 -8.77
N PRO A 137 0.61 -21.86 -9.94
CA PRO A 137 0.45 -21.08 -11.16
C PRO A 137 -1.00 -21.11 -11.65
N ALA A 138 -1.47 -20.02 -12.25
CA ALA A 138 -2.73 -20.02 -12.97
C ALA A 138 -2.58 -20.89 -14.23
N THR A 139 -3.39 -21.94 -14.35
CA THR A 139 -3.36 -22.87 -15.49
C THR A 139 -3.98 -22.29 -16.75
N ALA A 140 -4.85 -21.28 -16.59
CA ALA A 140 -5.45 -20.54 -17.69
C ALA A 140 -5.61 -19.05 -17.30
N PRO A 141 -4.52 -18.26 -17.25
CA PRO A 141 -4.59 -16.85 -16.87
C PRO A 141 -5.55 -16.07 -17.78
N ALA A 142 -6.41 -15.27 -17.17
CA ALA A 142 -7.37 -14.41 -17.87
C ALA A 142 -7.52 -13.08 -17.14
N PRO A 143 -7.82 -11.97 -17.85
CA PRO A 143 -8.13 -10.71 -17.20
C PRO A 143 -9.45 -10.83 -16.44
N GLY A 144 -9.49 -10.27 -15.24
CA GLY A 144 -10.72 -10.18 -14.46
C GLY A 144 -10.68 -9.03 -13.47
N ARG A 145 -11.85 -8.47 -13.18
CA ARG A 145 -12.05 -7.53 -12.07
C ARG A 145 -12.54 -8.24 -10.81
N TRP A 146 -13.27 -9.34 -10.98
CA TRP A 146 -13.79 -10.14 -9.87
C TRP A 146 -13.08 -11.48 -9.84
N VAL A 147 -12.59 -11.86 -8.67
CA VAL A 147 -11.92 -13.13 -8.41
C VAL A 147 -12.80 -13.95 -7.47
N ARG A 148 -13.27 -15.10 -7.93
CA ARG A 148 -14.05 -16.04 -7.13
C ARG A 148 -13.16 -17.13 -6.59
N LEU A 149 -13.13 -17.28 -5.27
CA LEU A 149 -12.55 -18.44 -4.58
C LEU A 149 -13.69 -19.34 -4.12
N THR A 150 -13.62 -20.62 -4.43
CA THR A 150 -14.50 -21.64 -3.88
C THR A 150 -13.67 -22.62 -3.06
N ILE A 151 -13.94 -22.71 -1.76
CA ILE A 151 -13.43 -23.79 -0.90
C ILE A 151 -14.42 -24.94 -1.00
N VAL A 152 -14.02 -26.00 -1.70
CA VAL A 152 -14.87 -27.16 -1.97
C VAL A 152 -15.05 -28.00 -0.71
N ASN A 153 -13.96 -28.24 0.02
CA ASN A 153 -13.93 -29.01 1.27
C ASN A 153 -12.71 -28.64 2.13
N ASN A 154 -12.56 -29.32 3.26
CA ASN A 154 -11.43 -29.20 4.18
C ASN A 154 -10.68 -30.53 4.35
N GLN A 155 -9.72 -30.57 5.28
CA GLN A 155 -8.89 -31.74 5.57
C GLN A 155 -9.58 -32.82 6.41
N GLY A 156 -10.90 -32.73 6.61
CA GLY A 156 -11.71 -33.77 7.26
C GLY A 156 -12.43 -33.33 8.54
N ASN A 157 -12.27 -32.08 8.97
CA ASN A 157 -13.04 -31.53 10.09
C ASN A 157 -14.54 -31.44 9.73
N ARG A 158 -15.42 -31.74 10.69
CA ARG A 158 -16.88 -31.76 10.46
C ARG A 158 -17.60 -30.49 10.88
N GLU A 159 -16.91 -29.61 11.59
CA GLU A 159 -17.47 -28.39 12.15
C GLU A 159 -16.88 -27.15 11.47
N TRP A 160 -15.57 -27.12 11.22
CA TRP A 160 -14.86 -25.91 10.83
C TRP A 160 -14.13 -26.05 9.50
N THR A 161 -14.05 -24.95 8.77
CA THR A 161 -13.17 -24.78 7.62
C THR A 161 -12.51 -23.43 7.73
N GLU A 162 -11.18 -23.42 7.64
CA GLU A 162 -10.33 -22.25 7.88
C GLU A 162 -9.37 -22.01 6.72
N LEU A 163 -9.09 -20.74 6.44
CA LEU A 163 -8.06 -20.30 5.50
C LEU A 163 -7.50 -18.95 5.97
N PHE A 164 -6.18 -18.83 6.08
CA PHE A 164 -5.52 -17.65 6.62
C PHE A 164 -5.07 -16.69 5.53
N GLY A 165 -4.49 -17.18 4.44
CA GLY A 165 -4.03 -16.34 3.33
C GLY A 165 -4.66 -16.70 1.99
N PHE A 166 -5.09 -15.68 1.24
CA PHE A 166 -5.39 -15.82 -0.19
C PHE A 166 -4.80 -14.66 -0.99
N ARG A 167 -3.69 -14.93 -1.66
CA ARG A 167 -2.94 -13.93 -2.44
C ARG A 167 -2.99 -14.25 -3.92
N GLY A 168 -3.01 -13.22 -4.75
CA GLY A 168 -3.13 -13.34 -6.20
C GLY A 168 -2.18 -12.37 -6.87
N PHE A 169 -1.20 -12.89 -7.60
CA PHE A 169 -0.10 -12.10 -8.10
C PHE A 169 -0.20 -11.87 -9.61
N GLY A 170 0.01 -10.63 -10.03
CA GLY A 170 0.05 -10.24 -11.43
C GLY A 170 0.67 -8.86 -11.60
N GLU A 171 0.69 -8.37 -12.83
CA GLU A 171 1.13 -7.01 -13.11
C GLU A 171 0.11 -6.00 -12.56
N LYS A 172 0.60 -5.01 -11.80
CA LYS A 172 -0.24 -3.90 -11.34
C LYS A 172 -0.63 -3.02 -12.55
N PRO A 173 -1.92 -2.91 -12.89
CA PRO A 173 -2.34 -2.11 -14.03
C PRO A 173 -2.05 -0.64 -13.76
N ALA A 174 -1.67 0.11 -14.81
CA ALA A 174 -1.57 1.55 -14.73
C ALA A 174 -2.95 2.15 -14.40
N MET A 175 -3.10 2.74 -13.22
CA MET A 175 -4.33 3.38 -12.80
C MET A 175 -4.31 4.86 -13.18
N ALA A 176 -5.34 5.33 -13.88
CA ALA A 176 -5.55 6.76 -14.06
C ALA A 176 -5.75 7.43 -12.70
N LEU A 177 -5.06 8.54 -12.45
CA LEU A 177 -5.28 9.36 -11.26
C LEU A 177 -6.75 9.81 -11.25
N PRO A 178 -7.49 9.65 -10.14
CA PRO A 178 -8.81 10.24 -10.03
C PRO A 178 -8.70 11.75 -10.16
N ASP A 179 -9.64 12.36 -10.90
CA ASP A 179 -9.55 13.76 -11.32
C ASP A 179 -9.35 14.73 -10.14
N ASN A 180 -10.01 14.46 -9.01
CA ASN A 180 -9.83 15.08 -7.69
C ASN A 180 -10.80 14.41 -6.68
N ILE A 181 -10.31 13.91 -5.54
CA ILE A 181 -11.15 13.36 -4.46
C ILE A 181 -11.47 14.38 -3.34
N SER A 182 -11.05 15.63 -3.48
CA SER A 182 -11.31 16.67 -2.49
C SER A 182 -12.81 16.92 -2.31
N GLY A 183 -13.22 17.15 -1.06
CA GLY A 183 -14.60 17.47 -0.70
C GLY A 183 -14.95 17.09 0.73
N THR A 184 -16.24 17.21 1.03
CA THR A 184 -16.86 16.75 2.27
C THR A 184 -17.69 15.50 1.99
N TYR A 185 -17.54 14.51 2.86
CA TYR A 185 -18.23 13.24 2.80
C TYR A 185 -18.98 13.01 4.11
N ALA A 186 -20.24 12.61 4.03
CA ALA A 186 -20.92 12.04 5.19
C ALA A 186 -20.36 10.63 5.39
N SER A 187 -19.71 10.39 6.52
CA SER A 187 -19.05 9.11 6.83
C SER A 187 -19.65 8.43 8.06
N ASP A 188 -19.20 7.21 8.32
CA ASP A 188 -19.60 6.45 9.51
C ASP A 188 -19.20 7.15 10.84
N TYR A 189 -18.22 8.08 10.79
CA TYR A 189 -17.64 8.79 11.93
C TYR A 189 -17.79 10.32 11.81
N SER A 190 -18.97 10.78 11.39
CA SER A 190 -19.30 12.19 11.09
C SER A 190 -18.75 12.70 9.75
N ASP A 191 -18.90 14.00 9.50
CA ASP A 191 -18.40 14.67 8.31
C ASP A 191 -16.88 14.50 8.20
N PHE A 192 -16.45 14.03 7.03
CA PHE A 192 -15.09 13.70 6.67
C PHE A 192 -14.66 14.62 5.53
N HIS A 193 -13.69 15.48 5.81
CA HIS A 193 -13.18 16.48 4.87
C HIS A 193 -11.82 16.05 4.35
N VAL A 194 -11.69 15.95 3.03
CA VAL A 194 -10.42 15.59 2.38
C VAL A 194 -9.99 16.70 1.44
N LEU A 195 -8.71 17.05 1.53
CA LEU A 195 -7.99 17.87 0.58
C LEU A 195 -6.91 17.01 -0.09
N GLN A 196 -6.97 16.95 -1.43
CA GLN A 196 -5.94 16.33 -2.25
C GLN A 196 -5.02 17.40 -2.84
N GLN A 197 -3.72 17.22 -2.65
CA GLN A 197 -2.67 18.05 -3.25
C GLN A 197 -1.67 17.15 -3.97
N GLY A 198 -1.93 16.85 -5.25
CA GLY A 198 -1.20 15.81 -5.97
C GLY A 198 -1.56 14.42 -5.46
N THR A 199 -0.57 13.63 -5.04
CA THR A 199 -0.79 12.35 -4.34
C THR A 199 -0.92 12.50 -2.84
N ALA A 200 -0.58 13.65 -2.26
CA ALA A 200 -0.69 13.87 -0.82
C ALA A 200 -2.12 14.22 -0.43
N LEU A 201 -2.54 13.71 0.73
CA LEU A 201 -3.83 13.96 1.34
C LEU A 201 -3.64 14.60 2.70
N SER A 202 -4.51 15.55 3.02
CA SER A 202 -4.72 16.05 4.38
C SER A 202 -6.20 16.29 4.58
N GLY A 203 -6.67 16.15 5.81
CA GLY A 203 -8.06 16.31 6.11
C GLY A 203 -8.34 16.25 7.60
N CYS A 204 -9.62 16.25 7.91
CA CYS A 204 -10.12 16.07 9.25
C CYS A 204 -11.51 15.46 9.22
N TYR A 205 -11.92 14.95 10.36
CA TYR A 205 -13.29 14.55 10.61
C TYR A 205 -13.73 15.07 11.97
N GLU A 206 -15.03 15.28 12.14
CA GLU A 206 -15.55 16.01 13.30
C GLU A 206 -15.54 15.18 14.59
N TRP A 207 -15.45 13.86 14.49
CA TRP A 207 -15.35 12.99 15.65
C TRP A 207 -13.97 13.08 16.32
N ASP A 208 -13.97 13.29 17.63
CA ASP A 208 -12.81 13.31 18.53
C ASP A 208 -11.56 14.07 18.03
N GLU A 209 -11.77 15.26 17.47
CA GLU A 209 -10.71 16.07 16.86
C GLU A 209 -9.89 15.30 15.81
N GLY A 210 -10.58 14.44 15.05
CA GLY A 210 -10.01 13.57 14.04
C GLY A 210 -9.22 14.31 12.96
N LEU A 211 -7.96 13.92 12.78
CA LEU A 211 -7.07 14.36 11.71
C LEU A 211 -6.70 13.19 10.82
N LEU A 212 -6.44 13.49 9.55
CA LEU A 212 -5.83 12.54 8.64
C LEU A 212 -4.78 13.18 7.75
N ASP A 213 -3.76 12.40 7.47
CA ASP A 213 -2.80 12.63 6.41
C ASP A 213 -2.46 11.33 5.71
N GLY A 214 -2.00 11.41 4.47
CA GLY A 214 -1.68 10.21 3.74
C GLY A 214 -1.47 10.44 2.26
N VAL A 215 -1.72 9.37 1.50
CA VAL A 215 -1.52 9.33 0.07
C VAL A 215 -2.71 8.71 -0.66
N ILE A 216 -2.87 9.11 -1.92
CA ILE A 216 -3.74 8.45 -2.89
C ILE A 216 -2.86 7.84 -4.00
N ASP A 217 -2.99 6.52 -4.21
CA ASP A 217 -2.39 5.78 -5.33
C ASP A 217 -3.52 5.16 -6.18
N GLY A 218 -3.72 5.70 -7.38
CA GLY A 218 -4.93 5.41 -8.16
C GLY A 218 -6.17 5.77 -7.33
N ARG A 219 -7.02 4.77 -7.02
CA ARG A 219 -8.21 4.97 -6.16
C ARG A 219 -8.01 4.54 -4.71
N VAL A 220 -6.81 4.08 -4.35
CA VAL A 220 -6.50 3.56 -3.02
C VAL A 220 -5.93 4.68 -2.16
N MET A 221 -6.72 5.10 -1.19
CA MET A 221 -6.34 6.06 -0.16
C MET A 221 -5.71 5.31 1.01
N LYS A 222 -4.45 5.64 1.31
CA LYS A 222 -3.70 5.11 2.45
C LYS A 222 -3.39 6.26 3.39
N ILE A 223 -4.03 6.30 4.55
CA ILE A 223 -3.93 7.41 5.50
C ILE A 223 -3.48 6.93 6.87
N THR A 224 -2.96 7.86 7.66
CA THR A 224 -2.88 7.75 9.11
C THR A 224 -3.97 8.65 9.71
N TRP A 225 -4.83 8.08 10.54
CA TRP A 225 -5.82 8.82 11.31
C TRP A 225 -5.28 9.07 12.73
N ARG A 226 -5.70 10.17 13.37
CA ARG A 226 -5.33 10.56 14.74
C ARG A 226 -6.49 11.28 15.42
N GLU A 227 -6.72 11.01 16.69
CA GLU A 227 -7.76 11.60 17.54
C GLU A 227 -7.16 12.23 18.81
N SER A 228 -8.00 12.92 19.60
CA SER A 228 -7.56 13.78 20.69
C SER A 228 -6.99 13.04 21.91
N GLY A 229 -7.29 11.75 22.07
CA GLY A 229 -6.92 10.99 23.28
C GLY A 229 -5.45 10.58 23.38
N GLY A 230 -4.63 10.87 22.37
CA GLY A 230 -3.16 10.77 22.43
C GLY A 230 -2.57 9.85 21.37
N PRO A 231 -1.30 9.43 21.50
CA PRO A 231 -0.59 8.67 20.48
C PRO A 231 -1.21 7.29 20.19
N ASP A 232 -1.93 6.72 21.15
CA ASP A 232 -2.59 5.42 21.02
C ASP A 232 -3.94 5.51 20.26
N ASP A 233 -4.53 6.71 20.18
CA ASP A 233 -5.75 6.98 19.41
C ASP A 233 -5.39 7.43 18.00
N SER A 234 -4.66 6.56 17.32
CA SER A 234 -4.22 6.75 15.95
C SER A 234 -4.07 5.42 15.24
N GLY A 235 -3.88 5.44 13.93
CA GLY A 235 -3.41 4.28 13.21
C GLY A 235 -3.59 4.36 11.70
N PRO A 236 -3.24 3.30 10.97
CA PRO A 236 -3.38 3.30 9.53
C PRO A 236 -4.83 3.02 9.11
N ALA A 237 -5.21 3.55 7.95
CA ALA A 237 -6.43 3.14 7.25
C ALA A 237 -6.18 3.01 5.75
N VAL A 238 -6.84 2.04 5.13
CA VAL A 238 -6.85 1.84 3.68
C VAL A 238 -8.27 1.86 3.18
N MET A 239 -8.52 2.74 2.23
CA MET A 239 -9.85 2.98 1.67
C MET A 239 -9.76 3.02 0.16
N VAL A 240 -10.82 2.60 -0.51
CA VAL A 240 -10.93 2.66 -1.97
C VAL A 240 -12.09 3.52 -2.36
N PHE A 241 -11.79 4.51 -3.19
CA PHE A 241 -12.80 5.31 -3.86
C PHE A 241 -13.49 4.51 -4.96
N ALA A 242 -14.81 4.68 -5.04
CA ALA A 242 -15.59 4.24 -6.19
C ALA A 242 -15.03 4.89 -7.47
N PRO A 243 -15.22 4.26 -8.66
CA PRO A 243 -14.71 4.82 -9.92
C PRO A 243 -15.13 6.26 -10.22
N ASP A 244 -16.28 6.70 -9.71
CA ASP A 244 -16.79 8.08 -9.87
C ASP A 244 -16.27 9.08 -8.83
N GLY A 245 -15.48 8.61 -7.85
CA GLY A 245 -14.93 9.42 -6.77
C GLY A 245 -15.98 10.05 -5.86
N LYS A 246 -17.19 9.47 -5.77
CA LYS A 246 -18.29 10.01 -4.93
C LYS A 246 -18.54 9.21 -3.66
N SER A 247 -17.89 8.08 -3.49
CA SER A 247 -17.91 7.33 -2.26
C SER A 247 -16.60 6.60 -2.06
N PHE A 248 -16.33 6.23 -0.82
CA PHE A 248 -15.24 5.33 -0.47
C PHE A 248 -15.73 4.29 0.53
N ARG A 249 -15.00 3.19 0.60
CA ARG A 249 -15.11 2.16 1.64
C ARG A 249 -13.73 1.66 1.98
N GLY A 250 -13.52 1.25 3.21
CA GLY A 250 -12.22 0.83 3.67
C GLY A 250 -12.23 0.26 5.07
N TYR A 251 -11.03 0.07 5.58
CA TYR A 251 -10.76 -0.46 6.90
C TYR A 251 -9.74 0.42 7.61
N PHE A 252 -9.80 0.44 8.94
CA PHE A 252 -8.81 1.11 9.78
C PHE A 252 -8.31 0.17 10.88
N TRP A 253 -7.10 0.45 11.34
CA TRP A 253 -6.45 -0.21 12.48
C TRP A 253 -6.02 0.83 13.49
N ASN A 254 -5.91 0.42 14.75
CA ASN A 254 -5.27 1.18 15.81
C ASN A 254 -3.74 0.95 15.77
N VAL A 255 -2.99 1.90 16.32
CA VAL A 255 -1.53 1.81 16.42
C VAL A 255 -1.15 0.54 17.19
N GLY A 256 -0.11 -0.16 16.72
CA GLY A 256 0.32 -1.44 17.32
C GLY A 256 -0.52 -2.67 16.95
N TYR A 257 -1.64 -2.53 16.24
CA TYR A 257 -2.50 -3.66 15.81
C TYR A 257 -2.38 -3.98 14.31
N GLY A 258 -1.30 -3.55 13.64
CA GLY A 258 -1.12 -3.73 12.20
C GLY A 258 -0.90 -5.17 11.71
N ASN A 259 -0.89 -6.15 12.60
CA ASN A 259 -0.74 -7.59 12.31
C ASN A 259 -2.03 -8.40 12.50
N GLY A 260 -3.12 -7.77 12.95
CA GLY A 260 -4.42 -8.40 13.15
C GLY A 260 -5.52 -7.88 12.22
N SER A 261 -6.71 -8.45 12.36
CA SER A 261 -7.92 -7.98 11.69
C SER A 261 -8.13 -6.49 11.91
N PRO A 262 -8.60 -5.74 10.90
CA PRO A 262 -8.96 -4.34 11.08
C PRO A 262 -9.93 -4.11 12.23
N ASN A 263 -9.74 -3.00 12.93
CA ASN A 263 -10.58 -2.59 14.06
C ASN A 263 -12.01 -2.24 13.63
N GLY A 264 -12.20 -1.84 12.37
CA GLY A 264 -13.51 -1.60 11.81
C GLY A 264 -13.47 -1.19 10.35
N THR A 265 -14.67 -0.95 9.81
CA THR A 265 -14.87 -0.41 8.47
C THR A 265 -15.04 1.10 8.51
N TRP A 266 -14.66 1.78 7.43
CA TRP A 266 -14.93 3.20 7.25
C TRP A 266 -15.38 3.47 5.83
N GLY A 267 -16.62 3.93 5.69
CA GLY A 267 -17.22 4.36 4.45
C GLY A 267 -17.68 5.81 4.49
N GLY A 268 -17.81 6.39 3.30
CA GLY A 268 -18.33 7.75 3.16
C GLY A 268 -18.93 8.02 1.79
N LYS A 269 -19.86 8.98 1.75
CA LYS A 269 -20.50 9.46 0.51
C LYS A 269 -20.36 10.97 0.39
N LEU A 270 -19.94 11.42 -0.78
CA LEU A 270 -19.72 12.83 -1.10
C LEU A 270 -21.01 13.60 -0.94
N THR A 271 -20.98 14.63 -0.09
CA THR A 271 -22.07 15.59 0.10
C THR A 271 -21.77 16.92 -0.59
N SER A 272 -20.48 17.30 -0.67
CA SER A 272 -20.04 18.54 -1.31
C SER A 272 -18.63 18.42 -1.90
N ARG A 273 -18.39 19.03 -3.07
CA ARG A 273 -17.03 19.19 -3.63
C ARG A 273 -16.24 20.32 -2.97
N THR A 274 -16.91 21.16 -2.20
CA THR A 274 -16.22 22.12 -1.34
C THR A 274 -15.63 21.37 -0.17
N VAL A 275 -14.33 21.53 0.05
CA VAL A 275 -13.65 21.02 1.24
C VAL A 275 -14.15 21.83 2.44
N GLY A 276 -14.82 21.15 3.37
CA GLY A 276 -15.17 21.73 4.67
C GLY A 276 -13.93 21.89 5.55
N GLY A 277 -14.11 21.90 6.85
CA GLY A 277 -12.98 21.93 7.76
C GLY A 277 -13.40 21.83 9.20
N CYS A 278 -12.40 21.59 10.04
CA CYS A 278 -12.58 21.42 11.48
C CYS A 278 -11.74 22.45 12.23
N PRO A 279 -12.16 22.91 13.42
CA PRO A 279 -11.41 23.91 14.19
C PRO A 279 -9.95 23.49 14.51
N HIS A 280 -9.71 22.20 14.65
CA HIS A 280 -8.40 21.61 14.95
C HIS A 280 -7.51 21.40 13.72
N TRP A 281 -8.06 21.43 12.51
CA TRP A 281 -7.31 21.22 11.27
C TRP A 281 -6.78 22.53 10.68
N SER A 282 -5.55 22.51 10.15
CA SER A 282 -4.93 23.70 9.55
C SER A 282 -5.48 24.05 8.17
N GLY A 283 -6.22 23.15 7.53
CA GLY A 283 -6.75 23.30 6.18
C GLY A 283 -5.72 23.05 5.06
N SER A 284 -4.51 22.58 5.37
CA SER A 284 -3.48 22.27 4.37
C SER A 284 -2.43 21.27 4.86
N VAL A 285 -1.76 20.57 3.93
CA VAL A 285 -0.62 19.71 4.26
C VAL A 285 0.52 20.51 4.93
N GLY A 286 0.88 21.67 4.37
CA GLY A 286 1.95 22.51 4.91
C GLY A 286 1.65 23.07 6.31
N GLY A 287 0.39 23.45 6.57
CA GLY A 287 -0.04 23.92 7.89
C GLY A 287 0.00 22.82 8.95
N GLU A 288 -0.34 21.58 8.58
CA GLU A 288 -0.28 20.44 9.50
C GLU A 288 1.17 20.04 9.80
N LEU A 289 2.00 20.02 8.75
CA LEU A 289 3.45 19.82 8.89
C LEU A 289 4.08 20.88 9.83
N LYS A 290 3.67 22.14 9.69
CA LYS A 290 4.11 23.22 10.57
C LYS A 290 3.69 22.98 12.02
N LYS A 291 2.43 22.61 12.27
CA LYS A 291 1.93 22.31 13.62
C LYS A 291 2.75 21.20 14.28
N GLN A 292 2.97 20.09 13.59
CA GLN A 292 3.75 18.95 14.10
C GLN A 292 5.21 19.34 14.38
N LEU A 293 5.89 20.04 13.47
CA LEU A 293 7.28 20.47 13.69
C LEU A 293 7.43 21.50 14.82
N VAL A 294 6.41 22.31 15.08
CA VAL A 294 6.39 23.22 16.23
C VAL A 294 6.20 22.45 17.53
N ALA A 295 5.22 21.55 17.59
CA ALA A 295 4.84 20.81 18.79
C ALA A 295 5.88 19.75 19.17
N ASP A 296 6.24 18.90 18.20
CA ASP A 296 6.96 17.64 18.46
C ASP A 296 8.40 17.69 17.98
N LYS A 297 8.78 18.75 17.25
CA LYS A 297 10.04 18.83 16.50
C LYS A 297 10.26 17.68 15.51
N ARG A 298 9.25 16.86 15.25
CA ARG A 298 9.27 15.76 14.29
C ARG A 298 7.96 15.72 13.53
N ALA A 299 8.02 15.44 12.24
CA ALA A 299 6.83 15.26 11.43
C ALA A 299 7.08 14.27 10.29
N ARG A 300 6.10 13.41 10.03
CA ARG A 300 6.16 12.48 8.90
C ARG A 300 5.66 13.15 7.63
N ILE A 301 6.37 12.95 6.52
CA ILE A 301 5.93 13.44 5.21
C ILE A 301 5.33 12.29 4.42
N PHE A 302 4.05 12.42 4.06
CA PHE A 302 3.34 11.50 3.19
C PHE A 302 3.44 11.94 1.73
N GLY A 303 3.46 10.99 0.79
CA GLY A 303 3.39 11.30 -0.65
C GLY A 303 4.74 11.47 -1.35
N ILE A 304 5.85 11.26 -0.65
CA ILE A 304 7.17 11.10 -1.27
C ILE A 304 7.30 9.64 -1.73
N LEU A 305 7.28 9.43 -3.05
CA LEU A 305 7.23 8.14 -3.71
C LEU A 305 8.55 7.87 -4.42
N PHE A 306 9.01 6.62 -4.29
CA PHE A 306 10.19 6.06 -4.93
C PHE A 306 9.81 4.73 -5.56
N ASP A 307 10.46 4.37 -6.67
CA ASP A 307 10.36 3.00 -7.19
C ASP A 307 11.11 2.02 -6.27
N THR A 308 10.79 0.72 -6.38
CA THR A 308 11.45 -0.36 -5.62
C THR A 308 12.97 -0.32 -5.83
N GLY A 309 13.73 -0.36 -4.74
CA GLY A 309 15.20 -0.26 -4.77
C GLY A 309 15.76 1.09 -5.27
N SER A 310 14.92 2.08 -5.53
CA SER A 310 15.31 3.38 -6.08
C SER A 310 15.29 4.51 -5.04
N ALA A 311 16.15 5.50 -5.27
CA ALA A 311 16.16 6.79 -4.57
C ALA A 311 15.73 7.95 -5.50
N VAL A 312 15.29 7.65 -6.73
CA VAL A 312 14.76 8.67 -7.65
C VAL A 312 13.36 9.06 -7.20
N ILE A 313 13.19 10.34 -6.86
CA ILE A 313 11.88 10.90 -6.48
C ILE A 313 10.97 10.91 -7.71
N ARG A 314 9.79 10.33 -7.56
CA ARG A 314 8.75 10.34 -8.61
C ARG A 314 8.14 11.74 -8.79
N THR A 315 7.70 12.04 -10.00
CA THR A 315 7.18 13.38 -10.34
C THR A 315 5.91 13.73 -9.54
N GLU A 316 5.14 12.69 -9.21
CA GLU A 316 3.94 12.71 -8.40
C GLU A 316 4.17 13.28 -6.99
N SER A 317 5.42 13.24 -6.49
CA SER A 317 5.80 13.76 -5.17
C SER A 317 6.11 15.25 -5.13
N ARG A 318 6.18 15.93 -6.28
CA ARG A 318 6.48 17.36 -6.32
C ARG A 318 5.52 18.21 -5.48
N PRO A 319 4.18 18.00 -5.53
CA PRO A 319 3.25 18.82 -4.76
C PRO A 319 3.50 18.80 -3.25
N VAL A 320 3.88 17.64 -2.67
CA VAL A 320 4.23 17.59 -1.24
C VAL A 320 5.57 18.24 -0.96
N LEU A 321 6.57 18.04 -1.83
CA LEU A 321 7.87 18.70 -1.66
C LEU A 321 7.75 20.22 -1.75
N ASP A 322 6.81 20.72 -2.55
CA ASP A 322 6.51 22.15 -2.65
C ASP A 322 5.88 22.70 -1.34
N GLN A 323 5.13 21.88 -0.58
CA GLN A 323 4.64 22.26 0.76
C GLN A 323 5.80 22.38 1.75
N VAL A 324 6.74 21.43 1.75
CA VAL A 324 7.95 21.47 2.59
C VAL A 324 8.80 22.69 2.24
N LEU A 325 8.96 22.97 0.94
CA LEU A 325 9.66 24.14 0.44
C LEU A 325 9.00 25.45 0.88
N GLY A 326 7.67 25.54 0.80
CA GLY A 326 6.90 26.69 1.27
C GLY A 326 7.14 26.96 2.75
N LEU A 327 7.06 25.91 3.57
CA LEU A 327 7.33 25.99 5.00
C LEU A 327 8.76 26.45 5.31
N LEU A 328 9.77 25.88 4.66
CA LEU A 328 11.17 26.25 4.88
C LEU A 328 11.51 27.69 4.42
N ARG A 329 10.75 28.23 3.48
CA ARG A 329 10.86 29.64 3.06
C ARG A 329 10.21 30.59 4.07
N GLU A 330 9.04 30.23 4.58
CA GLU A 330 8.36 30.97 5.64
C GLU A 330 9.19 30.99 6.93
N GLU A 331 9.68 29.81 7.33
CA GLU A 331 10.43 29.59 8.56
C GLU A 331 11.94 29.60 8.29
N SER A 332 12.44 30.75 7.83
CA SER A 332 13.85 30.91 7.41
C SER A 332 14.91 30.55 8.46
N GLY A 333 14.53 30.57 9.75
CA GLY A 333 15.42 30.18 10.86
C GLY A 333 15.41 28.69 11.21
N TRP A 334 14.58 27.87 10.56
CA TRP A 334 14.55 26.44 10.87
C TRP A 334 15.66 25.70 10.13
N ALA A 335 16.36 24.83 10.86
CA ALA A 335 17.19 23.77 10.33
C ALA A 335 16.48 22.43 10.55
N LEU A 336 16.53 21.57 9.53
CA LEU A 336 15.86 20.27 9.53
C LEU A 336 16.84 19.15 9.18
N THR A 337 16.75 18.03 9.90
CA THR A 337 17.26 16.74 9.45
C THR A 337 16.16 16.00 8.69
N ILE A 338 16.47 15.53 7.49
CA ILE A 338 15.61 14.66 6.68
C ILE A 338 16.02 13.23 6.96
N GLU A 339 15.09 12.44 7.51
CA GLU A 339 15.34 11.07 7.92
C GLU A 339 14.63 10.09 6.99
N GLY A 340 15.38 9.19 6.37
CA GLY A 340 14.83 8.11 5.57
C GLY A 340 14.73 6.80 6.37
N HIS A 341 13.64 6.08 6.21
CA HIS A 341 13.41 4.75 6.78
C HIS A 341 12.95 3.76 5.70
N THR A 342 13.25 2.47 5.90
CA THR A 342 12.80 1.33 5.08
C THR A 342 11.94 0.39 5.92
N ASP A 343 11.33 -0.59 5.27
CA ASP A 343 10.86 -1.79 5.96
C ASP A 343 12.04 -2.74 6.24
N ALA A 344 11.74 -3.88 6.87
CA ALA A 344 12.72 -4.92 7.22
C ALA A 344 12.98 -5.95 6.10
N VAL A 345 12.60 -5.65 4.85
CA VAL A 345 12.82 -6.56 3.72
C VAL A 345 14.21 -6.32 3.13
N GLY A 346 15.01 -7.38 3.05
CA GLY A 346 16.36 -7.35 2.49
C GLY A 346 17.45 -7.06 3.52
N PRO A 347 18.72 -6.98 3.10
CA PRO A 347 19.85 -6.83 4.04
C PRO A 347 19.91 -5.44 4.70
N ASP A 348 20.19 -5.40 6.00
CA ASP A 348 20.26 -4.18 6.82
C ASP A 348 21.16 -3.09 6.20
N GLU A 349 22.34 -3.47 5.71
CA GLU A 349 23.30 -2.53 5.11
C GLU A 349 22.76 -1.90 3.81
N ALA A 350 22.02 -2.69 3.03
CA ALA A 350 21.36 -2.21 1.81
C ALA A 350 20.22 -1.24 2.17
N ASN A 351 19.43 -1.57 3.20
CA ASN A 351 18.36 -0.74 3.73
C ASN A 351 18.88 0.60 4.30
N LEU A 352 19.97 0.56 5.07
CA LEU A 352 20.64 1.76 5.59
C LEU A 352 21.16 2.64 4.45
N THR A 353 21.76 2.03 3.42
CA THR A 353 22.26 2.77 2.25
C THR A 353 21.11 3.39 1.43
N LEU A 354 20.04 2.64 1.20
CA LEU A 354 18.89 3.09 0.41
C LEU A 354 18.14 4.23 1.11
N SER A 355 17.86 4.08 2.39
CA SER A 355 17.21 5.11 3.21
C SER A 355 17.99 6.43 3.21
N ARG A 356 19.32 6.38 3.39
CA ARG A 356 20.19 7.56 3.30
C ARG A 356 20.10 8.23 1.92
N LYS A 357 20.19 7.45 0.84
CA LYS A 357 20.10 8.00 -0.54
C LYS A 357 18.75 8.68 -0.81
N ARG A 358 17.66 8.15 -0.24
CA ARG A 358 16.32 8.76 -0.35
C ARG A 358 16.28 10.11 0.39
N ALA A 359 16.82 10.18 1.61
CA ALA A 359 16.93 11.43 2.36
C ALA A 359 17.80 12.47 1.62
N GLU A 360 18.96 12.05 1.09
CA GLU A 360 19.84 12.90 0.27
C GLU A 360 19.14 13.42 -0.99
N SER A 361 18.29 12.61 -1.62
CA SER A 361 17.53 13.02 -2.80
C SER A 361 16.49 14.10 -2.48
N VAL A 362 15.82 13.99 -1.33
CA VAL A 362 14.90 15.03 -0.84
C VAL A 362 15.67 16.31 -0.49
N LYS A 363 16.81 16.21 0.20
CA LYS A 363 17.71 17.35 0.47
C LYS A 363 18.11 18.03 -0.83
N ALA A 364 18.62 17.27 -1.80
CA ALA A 364 19.07 17.80 -3.09
C ALA A 364 17.95 18.51 -3.85
N TYR A 365 16.71 17.99 -3.79
CA TYR A 365 15.55 18.66 -4.36
C TYR A 365 15.31 20.03 -3.73
N LEU A 366 15.28 20.11 -2.39
CA LEU A 366 15.02 21.34 -1.65
C LEU A 366 16.14 22.38 -1.84
N VAL A 367 17.41 21.96 -1.85
CA VAL A 367 18.56 22.83 -2.11
C VAL A 367 18.49 23.39 -3.53
N LYS A 368 18.19 22.53 -4.53
CA LYS A 368 18.00 22.98 -5.92
C LYS A 368 16.86 23.99 -6.07
N ALA A 369 15.85 23.92 -5.19
CA ALA A 369 14.74 24.86 -5.13
C ALA A 369 15.02 26.15 -4.31
N GLY A 370 16.26 26.30 -3.81
CA GLY A 370 16.75 27.54 -3.20
C GLY A 370 16.80 27.54 -1.66
N ILE A 371 16.60 26.39 -1.00
CA ILE A 371 16.89 26.30 0.44
C ILE A 371 18.41 26.23 0.65
N GLU A 372 18.92 26.99 1.62
CA GLU A 372 20.33 26.98 1.97
C GLU A 372 20.76 25.58 2.44
N GLU A 373 21.83 25.04 1.87
CA GLU A 373 22.29 23.67 2.17
C GLU A 373 22.62 23.46 3.65
N GLY A 374 23.15 24.48 4.33
CA GLY A 374 23.47 24.43 5.77
C GLY A 374 22.26 24.31 6.68
N ARG A 375 21.04 24.48 6.17
CA ARG A 375 19.78 24.29 6.92
C ARG A 375 19.25 22.87 6.84
N LEU A 376 19.87 22.00 6.07
CA LEU A 376 19.36 20.67 5.77
C LEU A 376 20.42 19.61 6.02
N GLU A 377 20.11 18.66 6.90
CA GLU A 377 20.85 17.42 7.04
C GLU A 377 20.07 16.25 6.44
N ALA A 378 20.77 15.17 6.09
CA ALA A 378 20.16 13.96 5.58
C ALA A 378 20.73 12.75 6.34
N ALA A 379 19.84 11.94 6.91
CA ALA A 379 20.18 10.74 7.67
C ALA A 379 19.39 9.54 7.14
N GLY A 380 20.04 8.38 7.10
CA GLY A 380 19.39 7.10 6.82
C GLY A 380 19.35 6.26 8.07
N TYR A 381 18.20 5.65 8.33
CA TYR A 381 17.99 4.78 9.49
C TYR A 381 17.76 3.32 9.09
N GLY A 382 17.67 3.01 7.79
CA GLY A 382 17.26 1.69 7.32
C GLY A 382 15.94 1.28 7.97
N GLU A 383 15.89 0.04 8.46
CA GLU A 383 14.74 -0.52 9.17
C GLU A 383 14.72 -0.18 10.67
N SER A 384 15.70 0.58 11.17
CA SER A 384 15.72 0.98 12.59
C SER A 384 14.58 1.97 12.89
N GLY A 385 13.98 1.80 14.07
CA GLY A 385 12.81 2.57 14.49
C GLY A 385 11.57 2.29 13.64
N PRO A 386 11.10 1.03 13.54
CA PRO A 386 9.81 0.74 12.91
C PRO A 386 8.68 1.41 13.70
N ILE A 387 7.67 1.90 12.98
CA ILE A 387 6.45 2.49 13.56
C ILE A 387 5.24 1.57 13.40
N ALA A 388 5.41 0.49 12.65
CA ALA A 388 4.44 -0.57 12.49
C ALA A 388 5.15 -1.92 12.33
N ASP A 389 4.40 -3.00 12.42
CA ASP A 389 4.90 -4.36 12.21
C ASP A 389 5.47 -4.53 10.78
N ASN A 390 6.51 -5.34 10.60
CA ASN A 390 7.04 -5.66 9.26
C ASN A 390 6.46 -6.95 8.67
N ASP A 391 5.65 -7.68 9.43
CA ASP A 391 5.05 -8.94 8.98
C ASP A 391 3.96 -8.70 7.93
N THR A 392 3.28 -7.55 7.95
CA THR A 392 2.21 -7.20 6.99
C THR A 392 2.67 -6.15 5.97
N GLU A 393 2.09 -6.18 4.76
CA GLU A 393 2.40 -5.15 3.75
C GLU A 393 1.94 -3.76 4.19
N LEU A 394 0.85 -3.69 4.96
CA LEU A 394 0.39 -2.44 5.56
C LEU A 394 1.47 -1.83 6.45
N GLY A 395 2.01 -2.61 7.37
CA GLY A 395 3.01 -2.13 8.32
C GLY A 395 4.36 -1.82 7.66
N ARG A 396 4.80 -2.65 6.70
CA ARG A 396 5.96 -2.33 5.84
C ARG A 396 5.79 -1.01 5.10
N ALA A 397 4.61 -0.76 4.52
CA ALA A 397 4.31 0.51 3.87
C ALA A 397 4.36 1.70 4.84
N GLN A 398 3.99 1.52 6.11
CA GLN A 398 4.16 2.57 7.12
C GLN A 398 5.63 2.82 7.45
N ASN A 399 6.44 1.75 7.55
CA ASN A 399 7.86 1.83 7.87
C ASN A 399 8.68 2.50 6.75
N ARG A 400 8.31 2.29 5.48
CA ARG A 400 8.87 3.00 4.32
C ARG A 400 8.42 4.48 4.31
N ARG A 401 9.14 5.34 5.01
CA ARG A 401 8.75 6.74 5.22
C ARG A 401 9.93 7.71 5.20
N VAL A 402 9.60 8.99 5.09
CA VAL A 402 10.51 10.11 5.29
C VAL A 402 9.96 10.97 6.43
N GLU A 403 10.82 11.34 7.37
CA GLU A 403 10.50 12.23 8.48
C GLU A 403 11.37 13.48 8.44
N LEU A 404 10.83 14.60 8.90
CA LEU A 404 11.56 15.84 9.14
C LEU A 404 11.74 16.00 10.64
N VAL A 405 12.96 16.32 11.07
CA VAL A 405 13.29 16.62 12.46
C VAL A 405 13.82 18.04 12.53
N ARG A 406 13.18 18.90 13.32
CA ARG A 406 13.60 20.27 13.56
C ARG A 406 14.59 20.34 14.72
N GLU A 407 15.70 21.04 14.52
CA GLU A 407 16.74 21.24 15.53
C GLU A 407 16.28 22.02 16.77
#